data_AF-A0A0G0CD13-F1
#
_entry.id   AF-A0A0G0CD13-F1
#
_cell.length_a   1.000
_cell.length_b   1.000
_cell.length_c   1.000
_cell.angle_alpha   90.00
_cell.angle_beta   90.00
_cell.angle_gamma   90.00
#
_symmetry.space_group_name_H-M   'P 1'
#
loop_
_entity.id
_entity.type
_entity.pdbx_description
1 polymer ?
#
loop_
_entity_poly.entity_id
_entity_poly.type
_entity_poly.pdbx_seq_one_letter_code
_entity_poly.pdbx_strand_id
1 'polypeptide(L)'
;MKKKIIQDWQIALVHWLLAGIAMPFLFSLIFGMTIINVIESFGVIVWLAILGEVIKFFLIWISIIYSAKYISKMFIIKNSLNVVRLATIYLIIFVGGFRLIFFDGSDEINYILSVIHLLSLLVIAPFFYFSSKNYIKNRGETKEDIIQ
;
A
#
# COMPACT_ATOMS: atom_id res chain seq x y z
N MET A 1 25.60 5.62 -3.95
CA MET A 1 24.94 6.20 -2.75
C MET A 1 25.20 5.24 -1.61
N LYS A 2 25.83 5.68 -0.50
CA LYS A 2 26.09 4.80 0.65
C LYS A 2 24.76 4.37 1.27
N LYS A 3 24.59 3.07 1.52
CA LYS A 3 23.39 2.54 2.18
C LYS A 3 23.44 2.85 3.67
N LYS A 4 22.29 3.17 4.26
CA LYS A 4 22.16 3.46 5.69
C LYS A 4 21.73 2.21 6.46
N ILE A 5 22.30 2.00 7.63
CA ILE A 5 21.83 1.01 8.61
C ILE A 5 20.88 1.75 9.55
N ILE A 6 19.61 1.36 9.55
CA ILE A 6 18.58 1.93 10.41
C ILE A 6 17.72 0.79 10.99
N GLN A 7 16.85 1.10 11.95
CA GLN A 7 16.02 0.10 12.59
C GLN A 7 14.91 -0.40 11.65
N ASP A 8 14.55 -1.68 11.76
CA ASP A 8 13.56 -2.33 10.88
C ASP A 8 12.21 -1.58 10.85
N TRP A 9 11.76 -1.03 11.99
CA TRP A 9 10.48 -0.30 12.07
C TRP A 9 10.51 0.98 11.23
N GLN A 10 11.67 1.63 11.10
CA GLN A 10 11.83 2.82 10.26
C GLN A 10 11.76 2.43 8.78
N ILE A 11 12.42 1.33 8.41
CA ILE A 11 12.34 0.79 7.04
C ILE A 11 10.89 0.39 6.71
N ALA A 12 10.20 -0.26 7.65
CA ALA A 12 8.81 -0.65 7.52
C ALA A 12 7.88 0.56 7.35
N LEU A 13 8.11 1.62 8.13
CA LEU A 13 7.35 2.87 8.04
C LEU A 13 7.53 3.53 6.66
N VAL A 14 8.77 3.62 6.17
CA VAL A 14 9.05 4.14 4.83
C VAL A 14 8.39 3.26 3.77
N HIS A 15 8.44 1.93 3.92
CA HIS A 15 7.82 1.02 2.96
C HIS A 15 6.32 1.26 2.87
N TRP A 16 5.65 1.31 4.02
CA TRP A 16 4.23 1.55 4.13
C TRP A 16 3.83 2.94 3.62
N LEU A 17 4.57 4.00 3.97
CA LEU A 17 4.28 5.35 3.47
C LEU A 17 4.34 5.40 1.94
N LEU A 18 5.36 4.81 1.33
CA LEU A 18 5.52 4.79 -0.12
C LEU A 18 4.49 3.89 -0.81
N ALA A 19 4.30 2.68 -0.31
CA ALA A 19 3.48 1.65 -0.96
C ALA A 19 1.98 1.76 -0.65
N GLY A 20 1.65 2.21 0.57
CA GLY A 20 0.28 2.28 1.09
C GLY A 20 -0.37 3.66 1.02
N ILE A 21 0.40 4.74 0.92
CA ILE A 21 -0.15 6.12 0.87
C ILE A 21 0.29 6.85 -0.39
N ALA A 22 1.59 7.12 -0.53
CA ALA A 22 2.08 8.08 -1.52
C ALA A 22 1.70 7.69 -2.94
N MET A 23 1.92 6.42 -3.31
CA MET A 23 1.61 5.96 -4.66
C MET A 23 0.10 5.87 -4.92
N PRO A 24 -0.74 5.23 -4.08
CA PRO A 24 -2.20 5.28 -4.24
C PRO A 24 -2.76 6.71 -4.37
N PHE A 25 -2.26 7.65 -3.56
CA PHE A 25 -2.66 9.06 -3.63
C PHE A 25 -2.30 9.70 -4.97
N LEU A 26 -1.08 9.50 -5.47
CA LEU A 26 -0.66 10.01 -6.78
C LEU A 26 -1.52 9.44 -7.92
N PHE A 27 -1.87 8.16 -7.83
CA PHE A 27 -2.76 7.55 -8.82
C PHE A 27 -4.19 8.11 -8.75
N SER A 28 -4.74 8.32 -7.55
CA SER A 28 -6.03 8.99 -7.40
C SER A 28 -6.03 10.40 -7.98
N LEU A 29 -4.93 11.15 -7.84
CA LEU A 29 -4.79 12.48 -8.46
C LEU A 29 -4.77 12.41 -10.00
N ILE A 30 -4.04 11.45 -10.58
CA ILE A 30 -3.90 11.35 -12.04
C ILE A 30 -5.18 10.82 -12.69
N PHE A 31 -5.82 9.82 -12.09
CA PHE A 31 -6.92 9.08 -12.70
C PHE A 31 -8.30 9.45 -12.15
N GLY A 32 -8.39 10.17 -11.03
CA GLY A 32 -9.65 10.49 -10.36
C GLY A 32 -10.64 11.25 -11.25
N MET A 33 -10.17 12.28 -11.96
CA MET A 33 -11.05 13.06 -12.85
C MET A 33 -11.54 12.23 -14.05
N THR A 34 -10.68 11.38 -14.62
CA THR A 34 -11.07 10.49 -15.72
C THR A 34 -12.13 9.49 -15.27
N ILE A 35 -12.02 8.96 -14.05
CA ILE A 35 -12.99 8.01 -13.50
C ILE A 35 -14.35 8.67 -13.28
N ILE A 36 -14.40 9.90 -12.74
CA ILE A 36 -15.66 10.64 -12.53
C ILE A 36 -16.43 10.83 -13.85
N ASN A 37 -15.73 11.30 -14.90
CA ASN A 37 -16.35 11.55 -16.20
C ASN A 37 -16.88 10.25 -16.87
N VAL A 38 -16.20 9.12 -16.65
CA VAL A 38 -16.65 7.81 -17.16
C VAL A 38 -17.85 7.29 -16.38
N ILE A 39 -17.91 7.50 -15.06
CA ILE A 39 -19.06 7.07 -14.23
C ILE A 39 -20.35 7.77 -14.65
N GLU A 40 -20.32 9.08 -14.86
CA GLU A 40 -21.48 9.85 -15.29
C GLU A 40 -22.02 9.41 -16.65
N SER A 41 -21.15 8.93 -17.54
CA SER A 41 -21.51 8.64 -18.93
C SER A 41 -22.04 7.22 -19.17
N PHE A 42 -21.76 6.25 -18.30
CA PHE A 42 -22.09 4.84 -18.57
C PHE A 42 -23.32 4.31 -17.82
N GLY A 43 -23.79 4.95 -16.74
CA GLY A 43 -24.93 4.45 -15.96
C GLY A 43 -24.71 3.05 -15.34
N VAL A 44 -23.50 2.49 -15.47
CA VAL A 44 -23.14 1.12 -15.06
C VAL A 44 -22.21 1.19 -13.85
N ILE A 45 -22.75 1.68 -12.74
CA ILE A 45 -22.01 1.97 -11.50
C ILE A 45 -21.31 0.73 -10.94
N VAL A 46 -21.93 -0.45 -11.04
CA VAL A 46 -21.41 -1.70 -10.45
C VAL A 46 -20.14 -2.20 -11.15
N TRP A 47 -20.11 -2.22 -12.49
CA TRP A 47 -18.95 -2.69 -13.24
C TRP A 47 -17.75 -1.74 -13.11
N LEU A 48 -18.02 -0.43 -12.99
CA LEU A 48 -16.99 0.57 -12.73
C LEU A 48 -16.42 0.46 -11.31
N ALA A 49 -17.24 0.13 -10.31
CA ALA A 49 -16.76 -0.14 -8.95
C ALA A 49 -15.83 -1.37 -8.91
N ILE A 50 -16.18 -2.44 -9.60
CA ILE A 50 -15.34 -3.64 -9.73
C ILE A 50 -14.01 -3.29 -10.41
N LEU A 51 -14.06 -2.57 -11.53
CA LEU A 51 -12.86 -2.14 -12.25
C LEU A 51 -11.97 -1.24 -11.37
N GLY A 52 -12.57 -0.32 -10.60
CA GLY A 52 -11.87 0.54 -9.67
C GLY A 52 -11.09 -0.24 -8.60
N GLU A 53 -11.70 -1.29 -8.03
CA GLU A 53 -11.01 -2.16 -7.09
C GLU A 53 -9.87 -2.95 -7.76
N VAL A 54 -10.06 -3.49 -8.97
CA VAL A 54 -9.00 -4.17 -9.71
C VAL A 54 -7.80 -3.25 -9.97
N ILE A 55 -8.07 -2.01 -10.42
CA ILE A 55 -7.04 -1.00 -10.62
C ILE A 55 -6.30 -0.75 -9.30
N LYS A 56 -7.02 -0.52 -8.19
CA LYS A 56 -6.43 -0.29 -6.87
C LYS A 56 -5.47 -1.41 -6.45
N PHE A 57 -5.82 -2.68 -6.65
CA PHE A 57 -4.91 -3.81 -6.37
C PHE A 57 -3.63 -3.74 -7.23
N PHE A 58 -3.78 -3.47 -8.52
CA PHE A 58 -2.66 -3.33 -9.44
C PHE A 58 -1.74 -2.17 -9.03
N LEU A 59 -2.32 -1.04 -8.62
CA LEU A 59 -1.58 0.13 -8.15
C LEU A 59 -0.79 -0.19 -6.89
N ILE A 60 -1.41 -0.83 -5.90
CA ILE A 60 -0.72 -1.25 -4.67
C ILE A 60 0.44 -2.19 -4.99
N TRP A 61 0.23 -3.15 -5.89
CA TRP A 61 1.28 -4.07 -6.31
C TRP A 61 2.49 -3.35 -6.90
N ILE A 62 2.25 -2.45 -7.86
CA ILE A 62 3.31 -1.60 -8.44
C ILE A 62 4.02 -0.80 -7.35
N SER A 63 3.25 -0.21 -6.44
CA SER A 63 3.75 0.62 -5.34
C SER A 63 4.67 -0.16 -4.41
N ILE A 64 4.33 -1.42 -4.12
CA ILE A 64 5.17 -2.34 -3.35
C ILE A 64 6.50 -2.60 -4.07
N ILE A 65 6.46 -2.88 -5.38
CA ILE A 65 7.67 -3.13 -6.19
C ILE A 65 8.60 -1.93 -6.14
N TYR A 66 8.08 -0.73 -6.42
CA TYR A 66 8.88 0.49 -6.43
C TYR A 66 9.43 0.85 -5.05
N SER A 67 8.59 0.72 -4.01
CA SER A 67 9.00 0.97 -2.63
C SER A 67 10.10 0.00 -2.18
N ALA A 68 9.97 -1.30 -2.48
CA ALA A 68 11.00 -2.29 -2.18
C ALA A 68 12.30 -2.01 -2.93
N LYS A 69 12.21 -1.61 -4.22
CA LYS A 69 13.37 -1.21 -5.02
C LYS A 69 14.05 0.03 -4.43
N TYR A 70 13.30 1.02 -3.99
CA TYR A 70 13.83 2.23 -3.35
C TYR A 70 14.54 1.89 -2.04
N ILE A 71 13.87 1.16 -1.15
CA ILE A 71 14.41 0.76 0.15
C ILE A 71 15.68 -0.06 -0.01
N SER A 72 15.72 -1.02 -0.95
CA SER A 72 16.90 -1.84 -1.18
C SER A 72 18.13 -1.06 -1.71
N LYS A 73 17.91 0.11 -2.31
CA LYS A 73 18.98 1.03 -2.71
C LYS A 73 19.47 1.91 -1.56
N MET A 74 18.58 2.22 -0.61
CA MET A 74 18.84 3.20 0.45
C MET A 74 19.31 2.56 1.76
N PHE A 75 18.90 1.32 2.05
CA PHE A 75 19.04 0.71 3.36
C PHE A 75 19.60 -0.71 3.30
N ILE A 76 20.30 -1.09 4.37
CA ILE A 76 20.70 -2.48 4.64
C ILE A 76 19.58 -3.15 5.46
N ILE A 77 19.08 -4.28 4.97
CA ILE A 77 17.93 -4.97 5.57
C ILE A 77 18.43 -6.25 6.23
N LYS A 78 18.46 -6.25 7.57
CA LYS A 78 18.90 -7.41 8.37
C LYS A 78 17.79 -8.43 8.53
N ASN A 79 16.54 -7.98 8.75
CA ASN A 79 15.39 -8.85 8.92
C ASN A 79 14.20 -8.37 8.07
N SER A 80 14.15 -8.83 6.82
CA SER A 80 13.10 -8.46 5.87
C SER A 80 11.71 -8.92 6.31
N LEU A 81 11.61 -10.05 7.02
CA LEU A 81 10.33 -10.56 7.51
C LEU A 81 9.74 -9.62 8.56
N ASN A 82 10.57 -9.12 9.48
CA ASN A 82 10.14 -8.17 10.50
C ASN A 82 9.68 -6.84 9.86
N VAL A 83 10.43 -6.34 8.87
CA VAL A 83 10.04 -5.15 8.09
C VAL A 83 8.67 -5.32 7.43
N VAL A 84 8.43 -6.46 6.76
CA VAL A 84 7.15 -6.74 6.09
C VAL A 84 6.00 -6.86 7.08
N ARG A 85 6.22 -7.53 8.22
CA ARG A 85 5.21 -7.64 9.29
C ARG A 85 4.83 -6.27 9.84
N LEU A 86 5.81 -5.45 10.21
CA LEU A 86 5.57 -4.11 10.73
C LEU A 86 4.86 -3.22 9.71
N ALA A 87 5.28 -3.26 8.44
CA ALA A 87 4.63 -2.48 7.38
C ALA A 87 3.17 -2.89 7.16
N THR A 88 2.87 -4.18 7.27
CA THR A 88 1.50 -4.70 7.18
C THR A 88 0.66 -4.29 8.40
N ILE A 89 1.26 -4.30 9.61
CA ILE A 89 0.59 -3.80 10.82
C ILE A 89 0.26 -2.32 10.67
N TYR A 90 1.20 -1.51 10.16
CA TYR A 90 0.94 -0.10 9.87
C TYR A 90 -0.21 0.06 8.88
N LEU A 91 -0.23 -0.74 7.81
CA LEU A 91 -1.37 -0.75 6.88
C LEU A 91 -2.69 -1.03 7.59
N ILE A 92 -2.78 -2.08 8.41
CA ILE A 92 -4.01 -2.44 9.11
C ILE A 92 -4.45 -1.34 10.07
N ILE A 93 -3.53 -0.81 10.89
CA ILE A 93 -3.85 0.21 11.88
C ILE A 93 -4.31 1.50 11.21
N PHE A 94 -3.56 2.00 10.24
CA PHE A 94 -3.86 3.29 9.63
C PHE A 94 -5.03 3.20 8.64
N VAL A 95 -5.07 2.19 7.76
CA VAL A 95 -6.18 2.04 6.80
C VAL A 95 -7.44 1.57 7.50
N GLY A 96 -7.32 0.62 8.43
CA GLY A 96 -8.45 0.16 9.25
C GLY A 96 -8.98 1.27 10.15
N GLY A 97 -8.10 1.96 10.88
CA GLY A 97 -8.46 3.11 11.71
C GLY A 97 -9.12 4.23 10.91
N PHE A 98 -8.56 4.59 9.75
CA PHE A 98 -9.17 5.55 8.84
C PHE A 98 -10.58 5.12 8.41
N ARG A 99 -10.76 3.86 7.99
CA ARG A 99 -12.09 3.36 7.58
C ARG A 99 -13.11 3.33 8.70
N LEU A 100 -12.68 3.10 9.94
CA LEU A 100 -13.58 3.16 11.09
C LEU A 100 -13.99 4.59 11.43
N ILE A 101 -13.07 5.55 11.34
CA ILE A 101 -13.36 6.98 11.57
C ILE A 101 -14.34 7.53 10.53
N PHE A 102 -14.18 7.11 9.27
CA PHE A 102 -15.02 7.54 8.15
C PHE A 102 -16.11 6.52 7.80
N PHE A 103 -16.47 5.64 8.74
CA PHE A 103 -17.58 4.72 8.52
C PHE A 103 -18.89 5.51 8.49
N ASP A 104 -19.61 5.43 7.37
CA ASP A 104 -20.88 6.12 7.20
C ASP A 104 -22.02 5.10 7.11
N GLY A 105 -22.97 5.24 8.03
CA GLY A 105 -24.19 4.45 8.09
C GLY A 105 -25.46 5.31 7.96
N SER A 106 -25.35 6.52 7.41
CA SER A 106 -26.47 7.46 7.26
C SER A 106 -27.63 6.91 6.44
N ASP A 107 -27.31 6.11 5.42
CA ASP A 107 -28.25 5.46 4.52
C ASP A 107 -27.71 4.10 4.04
N GLU A 108 -28.56 3.34 3.35
CA GLU A 108 -28.25 1.99 2.88
C GLU A 108 -27.07 1.96 1.91
N ILE A 109 -26.94 2.95 1.02
CA ILE A 109 -25.88 2.99 0.01
C ILE A 109 -24.54 3.27 0.69
N ASN A 110 -24.47 4.30 1.52
CA ASN A 110 -23.25 4.67 2.25
C ASN A 110 -22.81 3.57 3.21
N TYR A 111 -23.77 2.90 3.87
CA TYR A 111 -23.50 1.74 4.72
C TYR A 111 -22.86 0.60 3.93
N ILE A 112 -23.45 0.22 2.79
CA ILE A 112 -22.93 -0.85 1.93
C ILE A 112 -21.51 -0.52 1.46
N LEU A 113 -21.26 0.72 1.01
CA LEU A 113 -19.93 1.16 0.57
C LEU A 113 -18.91 1.12 1.70
N SER A 114 -19.29 1.60 2.90
CA SER A 114 -18.43 1.57 4.09
C SER A 114 -18.06 0.14 4.49
N VAL A 115 -19.03 -0.79 4.47
CA VAL A 115 -18.80 -2.21 4.76
C VAL A 115 -17.90 -2.85 3.70
N ILE A 116 -18.13 -2.60 2.40
CA ILE A 116 -17.27 -3.10 1.32
C ILE A 116 -15.83 -2.61 1.51
N HIS A 117 -15.65 -1.32 1.80
CA HIS A 117 -14.35 -0.78 2.08
C HIS A 117 -13.73 -1.45 3.30
N LEU A 118 -14.43 -1.61 4.41
CA LEU A 118 -13.90 -2.31 5.58
C LEU A 118 -13.47 -3.74 5.26
N LEU A 119 -14.34 -4.52 4.60
CA LEU A 119 -14.07 -5.91 4.20
C LEU A 119 -12.92 -6.03 3.21
N SER A 120 -12.71 -5.04 2.33
CA SER A 120 -11.55 -5.04 1.42
C SER A 120 -10.21 -5.06 2.18
N LEU A 121 -10.18 -4.66 3.46
CA LEU A 121 -8.97 -4.75 4.30
C LEU A 121 -8.51 -6.21 4.47
N LEU A 122 -9.47 -7.14 4.56
CA LEU A 122 -9.22 -8.57 4.70
C LEU A 122 -8.54 -9.18 3.47
N VAL A 123 -8.68 -8.53 2.30
CA VAL A 123 -8.03 -8.95 1.07
C VAL A 123 -6.71 -8.20 0.85
N ILE A 124 -6.72 -6.89 1.09
CA ILE A 124 -5.59 -6.01 0.80
C ILE A 124 -4.41 -6.25 1.74
N ALA A 125 -4.65 -6.57 3.02
CA ALA A 125 -3.59 -6.76 4.00
C ALA A 125 -2.80 -8.06 3.73
N PRO A 126 -3.44 -9.23 3.49
CA PRO A 126 -2.73 -10.41 3.02
C PRO A 126 -2.01 -10.17 1.70
N PHE A 127 -2.68 -9.51 0.73
CA PHE A 127 -2.06 -9.20 -0.56
C PHE A 127 -0.78 -8.35 -0.41
N PHE A 128 -0.84 -7.32 0.42
CA PHE A 128 0.30 -6.45 0.74
C PHE A 128 1.41 -7.27 1.40
N TYR A 129 1.08 -8.07 2.43
CA TYR A 129 2.05 -8.90 3.13
C TYR A 129 2.80 -9.86 2.20
N PHE A 130 2.07 -10.65 1.40
CA PHE A 130 2.67 -11.64 0.51
C PHE A 130 3.47 -10.98 -0.62
N SER A 131 2.94 -9.92 -1.21
CA SER A 131 3.66 -9.14 -2.22
C SER A 131 4.95 -8.55 -1.65
N SER A 132 4.89 -7.85 -0.52
CA SER A 132 6.06 -7.25 0.10
C SER A 132 7.10 -8.30 0.52
N LYS A 133 6.68 -9.47 1.00
CA LYS A 133 7.58 -10.62 1.28
C LYS A 133 8.34 -11.10 0.03
N ASN A 134 7.71 -11.00 -1.14
CA ASN A 134 8.35 -11.39 -2.40
C ASN A 134 9.41 -10.38 -2.85
N TYR A 135 9.25 -9.08 -2.56
CA TYR A 135 10.17 -8.04 -3.04
C TYR A 135 11.17 -7.52 -2.00
N ILE A 136 10.84 -7.51 -0.71
CA ILE A 136 11.77 -7.13 0.37
C ILE A 136 12.58 -8.35 0.79
N LYS A 137 13.90 -8.28 0.57
CA LYS A 137 14.85 -9.35 0.88
C LYS A 137 15.92 -8.88 1.85
N ASN A 138 16.43 -9.81 2.65
CA ASN A 138 17.65 -9.58 3.42
C ASN A 138 18.77 -9.19 2.47
N ARG A 139 19.48 -8.13 2.79
CA ARG A 139 20.70 -7.75 2.06
C ARG A 139 21.76 -7.49 3.10
N GLY A 140 22.70 -8.42 3.15
CA GLY A 140 23.82 -8.37 4.07
C GLY A 140 24.79 -7.24 3.75
N GLU A 141 25.62 -6.97 4.74
CA GLU A 141 26.79 -6.13 4.68
C GLU A 141 27.85 -6.77 3.74
N THR A 142 27.89 -6.39 2.47
CA THR A 142 29.11 -6.60 1.66
C THR A 142 30.17 -5.63 2.18
N LYS A 143 31.36 -6.13 2.53
CA LYS A 143 32.46 -5.37 3.17
C LYS A 143 32.84 -4.06 2.45
N GLU A 144 32.51 -3.92 1.17
CA GLU A 144 32.71 -2.70 0.37
C GLU A 144 31.75 -1.55 0.74
N ASP A 145 30.63 -1.81 1.41
CA ASP A 145 29.62 -0.79 1.78
C ASP A 145 29.91 -0.11 3.15
N ILE A 146 30.97 -0.52 3.87
CA ILE A 146 31.22 -0.12 5.29
C ILE A 146 32.47 0.75 5.48
N ILE A 147 33.39 0.83 4.51
CA ILE A 147 34.66 1.55 4.70
C ILE A 147 34.57 2.98 4.16
N GLN A 148 34.35 3.92 5.09
CA GLN A 148 34.80 5.32 5.21
C GLN A 148 33.71 6.20 5.81
#